data_AF-A0A6V8ETR7-F1
#
_entry.id   AF-A0A6V8ETR7-F1
#
_cell.length_a   1.000
_cell.length_b   1.000
_cell.length_c   1.000
_cell.angle_alpha   90.00
_cell.angle_beta   90.00
_cell.angle_gamma   90.00
#
_symmetry.space_group_name_H-M   'P 1'
#
loop_
_entity.id
_entity.type
_entity.pdbx_description
1 polymer ?
#
loop_
_entity_poly.entity_id
_entity_poly.type
_entity_poly.pdbx_seq_one_letter_code
_entity_poly.pdbx_strand_id
1 'polypeptide(L)'
;MASGTSLGRYLADITTLDLNRVAIPDPEPMRLVDSYPSSKIFPLEPPSDDSDWADLMVEHADQAAKASNLISLLGTGRRWRKARSEVIPQIAAHPHADSEMGAAAASAAAWWKEEQRTWKNDLDLKRDIRQMSRLRGAMAHIRSDEPASTILVPIHQSRLQRISEVLSMWPDVETMGWWSE
;
A
#
# COMPACT_ATOMS: atom_id res chain seq x y z
N MET A 1 -19.94 6.84 -15.63
CA MET A 1 -20.50 5.55 -15.19
C MET A 1 -19.53 4.93 -14.20
N ALA A 2 -19.87 4.86 -12.91
CA ALA A 2 -18.95 4.29 -11.92
C ALA A 2 -18.95 2.77 -12.05
N SER A 3 -17.78 2.19 -12.33
CA SER A 3 -17.55 0.75 -12.23
C SER A 3 -18.00 0.28 -10.84
N GLY A 4 -18.71 -0.86 -10.76
CA GLY A 4 -19.25 -1.38 -9.51
C GLY A 4 -18.19 -1.79 -8.48
N THR A 5 -16.92 -1.78 -8.88
CA THR A 5 -15.75 -2.13 -8.07
C THR A 5 -15.34 -1.00 -7.10
N SER A 6 -14.59 -1.37 -6.07
CA SER A 6 -13.93 -0.46 -5.13
C SER A 6 -12.98 0.51 -5.84
N LEU A 7 -12.15 0.03 -6.79
CA LEU A 7 -11.28 0.88 -7.61
C LEU A 7 -12.08 1.85 -8.49
N GLY A 8 -13.17 1.39 -9.12
CA GLY A 8 -14.03 2.24 -9.93
C GLY A 8 -14.65 3.40 -9.14
N ARG A 9 -15.01 3.15 -7.88
CA ARG A 9 -15.50 4.19 -6.94
C ARG A 9 -14.39 5.15 -6.54
N TYR A 10 -13.19 4.63 -6.26
CA TYR A 10 -12.03 5.47 -5.96
C TYR A 10 -11.74 6.45 -7.10
N LEU A 11 -11.60 5.95 -8.33
CA LEU A 11 -11.32 6.77 -9.50
C LEU A 11 -12.42 7.80 -9.77
N ALA A 12 -13.69 7.43 -9.55
CA ALA A 12 -14.80 8.37 -9.67
C ALA A 12 -14.76 9.49 -8.63
N ASP A 13 -14.42 9.16 -7.37
CA ASP A 13 -14.23 10.15 -6.30
C ASP A 13 -13.08 11.12 -6.65
N ILE A 14 -11.92 10.60 -7.07
CA ILE A 14 -10.75 11.40 -7.46
C ILE A 14 -11.05 12.31 -8.66
N THR A 15 -11.74 11.79 -9.68
CA THR A 15 -12.17 12.59 -10.84
C THR A 15 -13.14 13.69 -10.44
N THR A 16 -14.04 13.42 -9.49
CA THR A 16 -15.01 14.41 -9.00
C THR A 16 -14.35 15.53 -8.20
N LEU A 17 -13.24 15.22 -7.52
CA LEU A 17 -12.43 16.19 -6.77
C LEU A 17 -11.48 17.00 -7.67
N ASP A 18 -11.60 16.89 -9.01
CA ASP A 18 -10.73 17.54 -10.00
C ASP A 18 -9.22 17.26 -9.81
N LEU A 19 -8.89 16.18 -9.11
CA LEU A 19 -7.52 15.69 -8.90
C LEU A 19 -7.04 14.90 -10.12
N ASN A 20 -7.23 15.48 -11.32
CA ASN A 20 -6.92 14.87 -12.62
C ASN A 20 -5.41 14.62 -12.84
N ARG A 21 -4.58 14.98 -11.86
CA ARG A 21 -3.13 14.72 -11.85
C ARG A 21 -2.75 13.36 -11.25
N VAL A 22 -3.71 12.57 -10.77
CA VAL A 22 -3.43 11.21 -10.28
C VAL A 22 -3.12 10.31 -11.47
N ALA A 23 -1.83 10.09 -11.72
CA ALA A 23 -1.34 9.10 -12.67
C ALA A 23 -1.37 7.69 -12.05
N ILE A 24 -1.46 6.65 -12.88
CA ILE A 24 -1.22 5.26 -12.47
C ILE A 24 -0.04 4.73 -13.31
N PRO A 25 1.00 4.12 -12.72
CA PRO A 25 1.18 3.81 -11.30
C PRO A 25 1.32 5.06 -10.41
N ASP A 26 1.16 4.90 -9.09
CA ASP A 26 1.17 6.01 -8.12
C ASP A 26 2.36 6.94 -8.40
N PRO A 27 2.11 8.24 -8.68
CA PRO A 27 3.17 9.17 -9.02
C PRO A 27 4.10 9.43 -7.83
N GLU A 28 3.70 9.15 -6.58
CA GLU A 28 4.48 9.51 -5.41
C GLU A 28 5.76 8.67 -5.24
N PRO A 29 5.73 7.32 -5.28
CA PRO A 29 6.95 6.51 -5.26
C PRO A 29 7.89 6.85 -6.42
N MET A 30 7.34 7.05 -7.63
CA MET A 30 8.16 7.38 -8.81
C MET A 30 8.78 8.77 -8.68
N ARG A 31 8.00 9.75 -8.22
CA ARG A 31 8.51 11.10 -7.94
C ARG A 31 9.61 11.08 -6.89
N LEU A 32 9.52 10.23 -5.86
CA LEU A 32 10.59 10.08 -4.87
C LEU A 32 11.87 9.54 -5.50
N VAL A 33 11.76 8.48 -6.32
CA VAL A 33 12.90 7.93 -7.07
C VAL A 33 13.55 9.01 -7.95
N ASP A 34 12.74 9.78 -8.70
CA ASP A 34 13.22 10.85 -9.58
C ASP A 34 13.85 12.03 -8.80
N SER A 35 13.35 12.31 -7.60
CA SER A 35 13.84 13.42 -6.76
C SER A 35 15.17 13.11 -6.07
N TYR A 36 15.52 11.82 -5.95
CA TYR A 36 16.71 11.36 -5.23
C TYR A 36 17.53 10.35 -6.06
N PRO A 37 18.09 10.75 -7.22
CA PRO A 37 18.75 9.84 -8.16
C PRO A 37 20.03 9.18 -7.60
N SER A 38 20.63 9.75 -6.55
CA SER A 38 21.83 9.19 -5.90
C SER A 38 21.50 8.25 -4.72
N SER A 39 20.22 8.06 -4.39
CA SER A 39 19.82 7.21 -3.27
C SER A 39 19.82 5.74 -3.68
N LYS A 40 20.30 4.87 -2.78
CA LYS A 40 20.16 3.41 -2.94
C LYS A 40 18.68 3.03 -2.83
N ILE A 41 18.13 2.39 -3.85
CA ILE A 41 16.73 1.97 -3.90
C ILE A 41 16.64 0.49 -3.52
N PHE A 42 15.80 0.17 -2.54
CA PHE A 42 15.61 -1.19 -2.03
C PHE A 42 14.17 -1.65 -2.28
N PRO A 43 13.93 -2.56 -3.24
CA PRO A 43 12.58 -3.06 -3.52
C PRO A 43 12.09 -3.97 -2.39
N LEU A 44 11.07 -3.52 -1.67
CA LEU A 44 10.46 -4.29 -0.59
C LEU A 44 9.66 -5.49 -1.10
N GLU A 45 9.22 -5.46 -2.36
CA GLU A 45 8.64 -6.64 -3.01
C GLU A 45 9.77 -7.52 -3.54
N PRO A 46 9.73 -8.84 -3.26
CA PRO A 46 10.61 -9.80 -3.90
C PRO A 46 10.51 -9.74 -5.44
N PRO A 47 11.60 -10.09 -6.14
CA PRO A 47 11.61 -10.14 -7.59
C PRO A 47 10.66 -11.23 -8.12
N SER A 48 10.25 -11.12 -9.39
CA SER A 48 9.25 -12.02 -9.99
C SER A 48 9.72 -13.47 -10.15
N ASP A 49 11.02 -13.74 -10.06
CA ASP A 49 11.62 -15.07 -10.08
C ASP A 49 11.67 -15.74 -8.69
N ASP A 50 11.24 -15.03 -7.64
CA ASP A 50 11.05 -15.59 -6.30
C ASP A 50 9.78 -16.46 -6.27
N SER A 51 9.96 -17.78 -6.28
CA SER A 51 8.86 -18.76 -6.36
C SER A 51 7.87 -18.63 -5.20
N ASP A 52 8.39 -18.45 -3.98
CA ASP A 52 7.56 -18.38 -2.78
C ASP A 52 6.71 -17.10 -2.76
N TRP A 53 7.26 -16.00 -3.29
CA TRP A 53 6.50 -14.77 -3.48
C TRP A 53 5.47 -14.90 -4.61
N ALA A 54 5.85 -15.50 -5.73
CA ALA A 54 4.95 -15.73 -6.86
C ALA A 54 3.75 -16.60 -6.43
N ASP A 55 3.99 -17.70 -5.72
CA ASP A 55 2.94 -18.58 -5.18
C ASP A 55 2.03 -17.81 -4.21
N LEU A 56 2.59 -16.99 -3.32
CA LEU A 56 1.80 -16.13 -2.43
C LEU A 56 0.91 -15.16 -3.23
N MET A 57 1.41 -14.56 -4.31
CA MET A 57 0.63 -13.66 -5.16
C MET A 57 -0.47 -14.40 -5.92
N VAL A 58 -0.22 -15.63 -6.37
CA VAL A 58 -1.24 -16.49 -6.98
C VAL A 58 -2.34 -16.82 -5.96
N GLU A 59 -1.99 -17.19 -4.72
CA GLU A 59 -2.97 -17.45 -3.67
C GLU A 59 -3.85 -16.22 -3.37
N HIS A 60 -3.26 -15.02 -3.37
CA HIS A 60 -3.99 -13.75 -3.25
C HIS A 60 -4.96 -13.54 -4.43
N ALA A 61 -4.52 -13.81 -5.65
CA ALA A 61 -5.35 -13.68 -6.85
C ALA A 61 -6.53 -14.67 -6.85
N ASP A 62 -6.27 -15.94 -6.55
CA ASP A 62 -7.30 -16.99 -6.43
C ASP A 62 -8.32 -16.64 -5.35
N GLN A 63 -7.85 -16.07 -4.24
CA GLN A 63 -8.74 -15.58 -3.20
C GLN A 63 -9.62 -14.43 -3.70
N ALA A 64 -9.05 -13.42 -4.34
CA ALA A 64 -9.81 -12.29 -4.89
C ALA A 64 -10.89 -12.74 -5.89
N ALA A 65 -10.59 -13.78 -6.70
CA ALA A 65 -11.48 -14.31 -7.73
C ALA A 65 -12.67 -15.17 -7.21
N LYS A 66 -12.74 -15.46 -5.90
CA LYS A 66 -13.82 -16.31 -5.35
C LYS A 66 -15.21 -15.70 -5.56
N ALA A 67 -16.16 -16.51 -6.00
CA ALA A 67 -17.55 -16.09 -6.22
C ALA A 67 -18.23 -15.48 -4.96
N SER A 68 -17.86 -15.91 -3.76
CA SER A 68 -18.31 -15.30 -2.50
C SER A 68 -17.86 -13.84 -2.35
N ASN A 69 -16.67 -13.51 -2.86
CA ASN A 69 -16.14 -12.15 -2.86
C ASN A 69 -16.87 -11.29 -3.89
N LEU A 70 -17.29 -11.85 -5.03
CA LEU A 70 -18.16 -11.17 -5.98
C LEU A 70 -19.54 -10.85 -5.39
N ILE A 71 -20.15 -11.78 -4.64
CA ILE A 71 -21.43 -11.52 -3.94
C ILE A 71 -21.26 -10.44 -2.86
N SER A 72 -20.10 -10.35 -2.24
CA SER A 72 -19.78 -9.32 -1.22
C SER A 72 -19.82 -7.88 -1.76
N LEU A 73 -19.81 -7.70 -3.09
CA LEU A 73 -19.98 -6.41 -3.76
C LEU A 73 -21.39 -5.82 -3.55
N LEU A 74 -22.37 -6.63 -3.15
CA LEU A 74 -23.67 -6.13 -2.72
C LEU A 74 -23.52 -5.29 -1.44
N GLY A 75 -24.04 -4.06 -1.45
CA GLY A 75 -23.95 -3.13 -0.32
C GLY A 75 -22.66 -2.30 -0.24
N THR A 76 -21.76 -2.39 -1.22
CA THR A 76 -20.50 -1.62 -1.27
C THR A 76 -20.73 -0.12 -1.11
N GLY A 77 -21.80 0.44 -1.67
CA GLY A 77 -22.08 1.88 -1.53
C GLY A 77 -22.32 2.35 -0.08
N ARG A 78 -23.01 1.55 0.74
CA ARG A 78 -23.26 1.90 2.15
C ARG A 78 -21.98 1.78 2.97
N ARG A 79 -21.21 0.72 2.73
CA ARG A 79 -19.93 0.49 3.41
C ARG A 79 -18.87 1.50 3.02
N TRP A 80 -18.76 1.83 1.74
CA TRP A 80 -17.88 2.88 1.23
C TRP A 80 -18.09 4.20 1.97
N ARG A 81 -19.35 4.66 2.06
CA ARG A 81 -19.68 5.88 2.82
C ARG A 81 -19.26 5.77 4.29
N LYS A 82 -19.54 4.63 4.93
CA LYS A 82 -19.13 4.40 6.32
C LYS A 82 -17.60 4.43 6.49
N ALA A 83 -16.87 3.73 5.63
CA ALA A 83 -15.41 3.68 5.64
C ALA A 83 -14.78 5.06 5.44
N ARG A 84 -15.26 5.85 4.48
CA ARG A 84 -14.80 7.24 4.29
C ARG A 84 -15.03 8.08 5.54
N SER A 85 -16.23 8.03 6.13
CA SER A 85 -16.54 8.79 7.35
C SER A 85 -15.70 8.40 8.56
N GLU A 86 -15.37 7.11 8.71
CA GLU A 86 -14.52 6.61 9.80
C GLU A 86 -13.06 7.07 9.71
N VAL A 87 -12.56 7.32 8.49
CA VAL A 87 -11.17 7.72 8.26
C VAL A 87 -10.97 9.23 8.42
N ILE A 88 -11.97 10.07 8.13
CA ILE A 88 -11.84 11.54 8.20
C ILE A 88 -11.15 12.04 9.49
N PRO A 89 -11.53 11.59 10.70
CA PRO A 89 -10.87 12.03 11.93
C PRO A 89 -9.40 11.61 12.08
N GLN A 90 -8.95 10.64 11.30
CA GLN A 90 -7.59 10.08 11.32
C GLN A 90 -6.66 10.75 10.30
N ILE A 91 -7.20 11.60 9.43
CA ILE A 91 -6.42 12.32 8.42
C ILE A 91 -5.71 13.48 9.12
N ALA A 92 -4.38 13.44 9.10
CA ALA A 92 -3.57 14.50 9.67
C ALA A 92 -3.75 15.79 8.86
N ALA A 93 -4.03 16.90 9.55
CA ALA A 93 -4.02 18.21 8.93
C ALA A 93 -2.58 18.58 8.56
N HIS A 94 -2.35 19.06 7.34
CA HIS A 94 -1.04 19.50 6.88
C HIS A 94 -1.16 20.89 6.23
N PRO A 95 -0.23 21.83 6.46
CA PRO A 95 -0.31 23.20 5.91
C PRO A 95 -0.38 23.26 4.37
N HIS A 96 0.09 22.21 3.72
CA HIS A 96 0.09 22.07 2.25
C HIS A 96 -0.97 21.08 1.74
N ALA A 97 -1.89 20.61 2.60
CA ALA A 97 -3.00 19.75 2.21
C ALA A 97 -4.33 20.50 2.38
N ASP A 98 -5.03 20.69 1.27
CA ASP A 98 -6.38 21.25 1.28
C ASP A 98 -7.45 20.18 1.59
N SER A 99 -8.70 20.62 1.65
CA SER A 99 -9.85 19.75 1.90
C SER A 99 -10.07 18.70 0.81
N GLU A 100 -9.64 18.96 -0.43
CA GLU A 100 -9.80 18.02 -1.55
C GLU A 100 -8.79 16.87 -1.41
N MET A 101 -7.54 17.18 -1.06
CA MET A 101 -6.52 16.19 -0.75
C MET A 101 -6.89 15.35 0.48
N GLY A 102 -7.52 15.96 1.50
CA GLY A 102 -8.13 15.23 2.61
C GLY A 102 -9.27 14.31 2.18
N ALA A 103 -10.16 14.79 1.30
CA ALA A 103 -11.26 13.98 0.76
C ALA A 103 -10.76 12.80 -0.09
N ALA A 104 -9.67 12.99 -0.83
CA ALA A 104 -8.99 11.98 -1.62
C ALA A 104 -8.30 10.93 -0.73
N ALA A 105 -7.61 11.35 0.33
CA ALA A 105 -7.04 10.45 1.33
C ALA A 105 -8.14 9.57 1.98
N ALA A 106 -9.30 10.15 2.29
CA ALA A 106 -10.45 9.37 2.79
C ALA A 106 -10.95 8.35 1.76
N SER A 107 -11.01 8.72 0.48
CA SER A 107 -11.40 7.81 -0.61
C SER A 107 -10.36 6.70 -0.84
N ALA A 108 -9.07 7.01 -0.79
CA ALA A 108 -7.99 6.03 -0.91
C ALA A 108 -8.02 5.02 0.25
N ALA A 109 -8.25 5.48 1.47
CA ALA A 109 -8.38 4.61 2.63
C ALA A 109 -9.63 3.72 2.55
N ALA A 110 -10.77 4.25 2.07
CA ALA A 110 -11.98 3.46 1.85
C ALA A 110 -11.82 2.42 0.74
N TRP A 111 -11.12 2.77 -0.34
CA TRP A 111 -10.73 1.84 -1.39
C TRP A 111 -9.93 0.69 -0.81
N TRP A 112 -8.84 1.01 -0.11
CA TRP A 112 -7.96 0.02 0.48
C TRP A 112 -8.69 -0.91 1.46
N LYS A 113 -9.58 -0.36 2.30
CA LYS A 113 -10.40 -1.14 3.24
C LYS A 113 -11.35 -2.11 2.54
N GLU A 114 -11.90 -1.75 1.38
CA GLU A 114 -12.74 -2.66 0.60
C GLU A 114 -11.91 -3.71 -0.17
N GLU A 115 -10.72 -3.37 -0.69
CA GLU A 115 -9.82 -4.34 -1.33
C GLU A 115 -9.39 -5.44 -0.36
N GLN A 116 -8.89 -5.05 0.81
CA GLN A 116 -8.43 -5.98 1.85
C GLN A 116 -9.53 -6.86 2.43
N ARG A 117 -10.80 -6.47 2.27
CA ARG A 117 -11.93 -7.24 2.83
C ARG A 117 -12.01 -8.65 2.24
N THR A 118 -11.56 -8.80 1.00
CA THR A 118 -11.59 -10.07 0.31
C THR A 118 -10.42 -10.97 0.69
N TRP A 119 -9.44 -10.45 1.42
CA TRP A 119 -8.17 -11.12 1.75
C TRP A 119 -8.26 -11.87 3.09
N LYS A 120 -7.51 -12.98 3.21
CA LYS A 120 -7.44 -13.78 4.45
C LYS A 120 -6.33 -13.17 5.28
N ASN A 121 -6.60 -12.96 6.57
CA ASN A 121 -5.63 -12.35 7.50
C ASN A 121 -4.25 -12.99 7.44
N ASP A 122 -4.18 -14.31 7.24
CA ASP A 122 -2.93 -15.08 7.16
C ASP A 122 -2.10 -14.77 5.91
N LEU A 123 -2.74 -14.63 4.73
CA LEU A 123 -2.02 -14.31 3.48
C LEU A 123 -1.45 -12.89 3.50
N ASP A 124 -2.21 -11.96 4.06
CA ASP A 124 -1.75 -10.60 4.29
C ASP A 124 -0.59 -10.55 5.28
N LEU A 125 -0.67 -11.33 6.36
CA LEU A 125 0.37 -11.38 7.36
C LEU A 125 1.66 -11.95 6.76
N LYS A 126 1.58 -13.02 5.96
CA LYS A 126 2.74 -13.56 5.22
C LYS A 126 3.38 -12.50 4.32
N ARG A 127 2.57 -11.77 3.55
CA ARG A 127 3.05 -10.68 2.68
C ARG A 127 3.76 -9.60 3.50
N ASP A 128 3.09 -9.10 4.53
CA ASP A 128 3.60 -7.98 5.33
C ASP A 128 4.87 -8.39 6.10
N ILE A 129 4.93 -9.62 6.64
CA ILE A 129 6.14 -10.16 7.28
C ILE A 129 7.30 -10.14 6.30
N ARG A 130 7.09 -10.59 5.06
CA ARG A 130 8.16 -10.63 4.05
C ARG A 130 8.63 -9.23 3.65
N GLN A 131 7.70 -8.31 3.40
CA GLN A 131 8.04 -6.91 3.12
C GLN A 131 8.82 -6.26 4.27
N MET A 132 8.46 -6.54 5.52
CA MET A 132 9.17 -6.02 6.69
C MET A 132 10.51 -6.72 6.93
N SER A 133 10.62 -8.00 6.62
CA SER A 133 11.90 -8.75 6.64
C SER A 133 12.92 -8.12 5.68
N ARG A 134 12.46 -7.75 4.49
CA ARG A 134 13.25 -7.03 3.48
C ARG A 134 13.56 -5.59 3.90
N LEU A 135 12.61 -4.85 4.48
CA LEU A 135 12.89 -3.52 5.04
C LEU A 135 14.03 -3.57 6.07
N ARG A 136 14.01 -4.58 6.94
CA ARG A 136 15.10 -4.81 7.89
C ARG A 136 16.41 -5.20 7.21
N GLY A 137 16.34 -5.99 6.14
CA GLY A 137 17.43 -6.28 5.22
C GLY A 137 18.11 -5.03 4.64
N ALA A 138 17.31 -4.16 4.04
CA ALA A 138 17.76 -2.88 3.49
C ALA A 138 18.45 -2.03 4.57
N MET A 139 17.83 -1.92 5.75
CA MET A 139 18.43 -1.18 6.87
C MET A 139 19.73 -1.79 7.37
N ALA A 140 19.82 -3.12 7.48
CA ALA A 140 21.04 -3.81 7.88
C ALA A 140 22.16 -3.60 6.84
N HIS A 141 21.83 -3.64 5.55
CA HIS A 141 22.77 -3.41 4.46
C HIS A 141 23.30 -1.98 4.46
N ILE A 142 22.46 -0.95 4.62
CA ILE A 142 22.97 0.43 4.64
C ILE A 142 23.81 0.68 5.92
N ARG A 143 23.38 0.14 7.06
CA ARG A 143 24.06 0.35 8.34
C ARG A 143 25.41 -0.37 8.48
N SER A 144 25.72 -1.34 7.60
CA SER A 144 27.07 -1.91 7.57
C SER A 144 28.11 -0.86 7.17
N ASP A 145 27.73 0.06 6.28
CA ASP A 145 28.60 1.11 5.75
C ASP A 145 28.41 2.41 6.53
N GLU A 146 27.15 2.76 6.83
CA GLU A 146 26.76 4.03 7.42
C GLU A 146 25.79 3.82 8.61
N PRO A 147 26.29 3.73 9.85
CA PRO A 147 25.49 3.37 11.02
C PRO A 147 24.32 4.33 11.33
N ALA A 148 24.42 5.60 10.92
CA ALA A 148 23.44 6.65 11.18
C ALA A 148 22.40 6.83 10.06
N SER A 149 22.34 5.91 9.09
CA SER A 149 21.47 6.08 7.92
C SER A 149 19.99 5.88 8.23
N THR A 150 19.17 6.53 7.42
CA THR A 150 17.70 6.50 7.47
C THR A 150 17.18 6.02 6.12
N ILE A 151 16.08 5.26 6.13
CA ILE A 151 15.36 4.85 4.91
C ILE A 151 14.00 5.54 4.89
N LEU A 152 13.64 6.07 3.71
CA LEU A 152 12.30 6.55 3.45
C LEU A 152 11.48 5.40 2.86
N VAL A 153 10.30 5.12 3.42
CA VAL A 153 9.42 4.06 2.95
C VAL A 153 8.04 4.65 2.65
N PRO A 154 7.66 4.81 1.37
CA PRO A 154 6.32 5.22 1.01
C PRO A 154 5.34 4.09 1.34
N ILE A 155 4.38 4.37 2.22
CA ILE A 155 3.37 3.41 2.67
C ILE A 155 2.02 4.09 2.62
N HIS A 156 1.03 3.44 2.01
CA HIS A 156 -0.36 3.90 2.08
C HIS A 156 -0.83 4.04 3.53
N GLN A 157 -1.43 5.17 3.88
CA GLN A 157 -1.85 5.49 5.24
C GLN A 157 -2.70 4.37 5.89
N SER A 158 -3.57 3.74 5.10
CA SER A 158 -4.42 2.63 5.51
C SER A 158 -3.66 1.38 5.97
N ARG A 159 -2.39 1.23 5.57
CA ARG A 159 -1.50 0.12 5.96
C ARG A 159 -0.59 0.45 7.13
N LEU A 160 -0.45 1.73 7.51
CA LEU A 160 0.58 2.16 8.48
C LEU A 160 0.48 1.41 9.81
N GLN A 161 -0.73 1.28 10.38
CA GLN A 161 -0.93 0.57 11.64
C GLN A 161 -0.47 -0.89 11.53
N ARG A 162 -0.95 -1.61 10.50
CA ARG A 162 -0.64 -3.02 10.30
C ARG A 162 0.85 -3.25 10.05
N ILE A 163 1.48 -2.40 9.25
CA ILE A 163 2.93 -2.46 9.01
C ILE A 163 3.71 -2.19 10.30
N SER A 164 3.29 -1.20 11.11
CA SER A 164 3.89 -0.94 12.42
C SER A 164 3.78 -2.14 13.36
N GLU A 165 2.63 -2.81 13.38
CA GLU A 165 2.42 -4.03 14.18
C GLU A 165 3.35 -5.15 13.73
N VAL A 166 3.42 -5.43 12.42
CA VAL A 166 4.29 -6.48 11.87
C VAL A 166 5.77 -6.16 12.08
N LEU A 167 6.19 -4.91 11.89
CA LEU A 167 7.57 -4.50 12.17
C LEU A 167 7.93 -4.69 13.65
N SER A 168 6.97 -4.46 14.55
CA SER A 168 7.13 -4.69 16.00
C SER A 168 7.19 -6.17 16.38
N MET A 169 6.82 -7.09 15.48
CA MET A 169 7.04 -8.54 15.68
C MET A 169 8.51 -8.94 15.48
N TRP A 170 9.37 -8.02 15.04
CA TRP A 170 10.76 -8.28 14.74
C TRP A 170 10.97 -9.43 13.74
N PRO A 171 10.40 -9.36 12.52
CA PRO A 171 10.58 -10.41 11.51
C PRO A 171 12.05 -10.56 11.13
N ASP A 172 12.46 -11.76 10.71
CA ASP A 172 13.84 -12.05 10.37
C ASP A 172 14.39 -11.15 9.26
N VAL A 173 15.71 -10.95 9.23
CA VAL A 173 16.34 -10.12 8.21
C VAL A 173 16.45 -10.90 6.91
N GLU A 174 15.82 -10.41 5.84
CA GLU A 174 15.97 -10.97 4.50
C GLU A 174 17.09 -10.25 3.76
N THR A 175 18.05 -10.99 3.20
CA THR A 175 19.14 -10.39 2.43
C THR A 175 18.63 -9.97 1.06
N MET A 176 18.94 -8.73 0.65
CA MET A 176 18.49 -8.19 -0.63
C MET A 176 19.58 -7.31 -1.25
N GLY A 177 19.60 -7.28 -2.58
CA GLY A 177 20.34 -6.27 -3.34
C GLY A 177 19.60 -4.93 -3.35
N TRP A 178 20.33 -3.86 -3.65
CA TRP A 178 19.73 -2.59 -4.08
C TRP A 178 19.62 -2.58 -5.60
N TRP A 179 18.68 -1.81 -6.12
CA TRP A 179 18.46 -1.69 -7.55
C TRP A 179 19.53 -0.79 -8.18
N SER A 180 20.32 -1.33 -9.10
CA SER A 180 21.29 -0.60 -9.91
C SER A 180 20.85 -0.59 -11.37
N GLU A 181 20.74 0.60 -11.97
CA GLU A 181 20.56 0.77 -13.43
C GLU A 181 21.72 0.16 -14.24
#